data_AF-A0A945FZ81-F1
#
_entry.id   AF-A0A945FZ81-F1
#
_cell.length_a   1.000
_cell.length_b   1.000
_cell.length_c   1.000
_cell.angle_alpha   90.00
_cell.angle_beta   90.00
_cell.angle_gamma   90.00
#
_symmetry.space_group_name_H-M   'P 1'
#
loop_
_entity.id
_entity.type
_entity.pdbx_description
1 polymer ?
#
loop_
_entity_poly.entity_id
_entity_poly.type
_entity_poly.pdbx_seq_one_letter_code
_entity_poly.pdbx_strand_id
1 'polypeptide(L)'
;MLNKNNLLIILLVSFMYSQQSLNVRPFSFENDLIRQEIPVEILPELNIDLLLQEDREPGIKPFRYGYRHDVSLNLTNSGVWDILEDGDAVWRLKIKSQDAYNLSLIFNNLNLPEGAMLHVYKEVGGEFFGGYSGVNNSD
;
A
#
# COMPACT_ATOMS: atom_id res chain seq x y z
N MET A 1 -39.67 -12.85 -50.56
CA MET A 1 -38.22 -13.08 -50.39
C MET A 1 -37.73 -12.16 -49.29
N LEU A 2 -37.34 -12.78 -48.16
CA LEU A 2 -36.72 -12.29 -46.90
C LEU A 2 -37.14 -10.92 -46.33
N ASN A 3 -37.92 -10.99 -45.23
CA ASN A 3 -38.20 -9.89 -44.31
C ASN A 3 -36.93 -9.47 -43.55
N LYS A 4 -36.73 -8.15 -43.43
CA LYS A 4 -35.71 -7.52 -42.58
C LYS A 4 -36.01 -7.81 -41.11
N ASN A 5 -35.44 -8.88 -40.56
CA ASN A 5 -35.40 -9.08 -39.12
C ASN A 5 -34.37 -8.11 -38.52
N ASN A 6 -34.84 -7.00 -37.95
CA ASN A 6 -34.02 -6.11 -37.14
C ASN A 6 -33.73 -6.82 -35.80
N LEU A 7 -32.55 -7.42 -35.68
CA LEU A 7 -32.06 -7.99 -34.43
C LEU A 7 -31.64 -6.83 -33.50
N LEU A 8 -32.50 -6.50 -32.53
CA LEU A 8 -32.20 -5.51 -31.49
C LEU A 8 -31.27 -6.18 -30.45
N ILE A 9 -29.98 -5.90 -30.53
CA ILE A 9 -28.99 -6.34 -29.51
C ILE A 9 -29.07 -5.36 -28.34
N ILE A 10 -29.68 -5.78 -27.23
CA ILE A 10 -29.62 -5.05 -25.95
C ILE A 10 -28.31 -5.42 -25.27
N LEU A 11 -27.34 -4.51 -25.26
CA LEU A 11 -26.10 -4.64 -24.48
C LEU A 11 -26.41 -4.30 -23.02
N LEU A 12 -26.61 -5.31 -22.17
CA LEU A 12 -26.65 -5.15 -20.71
C LEU A 12 -25.22 -4.90 -20.22
N VAL A 13 -24.85 -3.64 -20.04
CA VAL A 13 -23.58 -3.26 -19.40
C VAL A 13 -23.78 -3.32 -17.89
N SER A 14 -23.33 -4.41 -17.27
CA SER A 14 -23.19 -4.48 -15.81
C SER A 14 -21.93 -3.70 -15.41
N PHE A 15 -22.08 -2.57 -14.73
CA PHE A 15 -20.95 -1.88 -14.11
C PHE A 15 -20.47 -2.70 -12.91
N MET A 16 -19.46 -3.54 -13.13
CA MET A 16 -18.70 -4.16 -12.06
C MET A 16 -17.78 -3.08 -11.44
N TYR A 17 -18.23 -2.44 -10.37
CA TYR A 17 -17.36 -1.61 -9.53
C TYR A 17 -16.50 -2.55 -8.67
N SER A 18 -15.32 -2.90 -9.17
CA SER A 18 -14.26 -3.54 -8.39
C SER A 18 -13.13 -2.53 -8.24
N GLN A 19 -13.32 -1.55 -7.36
CA GLN A 19 -12.29 -0.56 -7.05
C GLN A 19 -11.69 -0.88 -5.69
N GLN A 20 -10.40 -1.24 -5.67
CA GLN A 20 -9.71 -1.59 -4.41
C GLN A 20 -9.35 -0.35 -3.57
N SER A 21 -9.38 0.86 -4.15
CA SER A 21 -9.05 2.09 -3.42
C SER A 21 -9.67 3.30 -4.12
N LEU A 22 -9.88 4.39 -3.38
CA LEU A 22 -10.60 5.56 -3.88
C LEU A 22 -9.79 6.43 -4.86
N ASN A 23 -8.51 6.11 -5.14
CA ASN A 23 -7.58 6.89 -5.98
C ASN A 23 -7.50 8.38 -5.59
N VAL A 24 -7.78 8.69 -4.32
CA VAL A 24 -7.61 10.03 -3.74
C VAL A 24 -6.12 10.26 -3.48
N ARG A 25 -5.63 11.47 -3.70
CA ARG A 25 -4.23 11.80 -3.45
C ARG A 25 -3.95 11.91 -1.93
N PRO A 26 -2.74 11.56 -1.47
CA PRO A 26 -2.36 11.76 -0.07
C PRO A 26 -2.50 13.24 0.33
N PHE A 27 -3.06 13.50 1.51
CA PHE A 27 -3.23 14.86 2.03
C PHE A 27 -1.92 15.65 2.03
N SER A 28 -0.81 15.00 2.42
CA SER A 28 0.52 15.59 2.50
C SER A 28 1.17 15.93 1.15
N PHE A 29 0.54 15.61 0.02
CA PHE A 29 1.04 16.00 -1.31
C PHE A 29 0.55 17.39 -1.72
N GLU A 30 -0.62 17.79 -1.22
CA GLU A 30 -1.29 19.03 -1.63
C GLU A 30 -1.25 20.09 -0.50
N ASN A 31 -0.75 19.72 0.69
CA ASN A 31 -0.73 20.58 1.87
C ASN A 31 0.63 20.53 2.57
N ASP A 32 1.09 21.69 3.02
CA ASP A 32 2.27 21.81 3.86
C ASP A 32 1.94 21.39 5.29
N LEU A 33 2.75 20.49 5.85
CA LEU A 33 2.61 20.00 7.22
C LEU A 33 3.66 20.63 8.14
N ILE A 34 3.29 20.84 9.40
CA ILE A 34 4.10 21.54 10.41
C ILE A 34 5.42 20.80 10.66
N ARG A 35 5.36 19.47 10.85
CA ARG A 35 6.56 18.64 10.95
C ARG A 35 6.94 18.19 9.55
N GLN A 36 8.13 18.53 9.08
CA GLN A 36 8.58 18.05 7.75
C GLN A 36 9.47 16.82 7.85
N GLU A 37 10.11 16.61 9.01
CA GLU A 37 10.94 15.43 9.23
C GLU A 37 10.09 14.23 9.62
N ILE A 38 10.05 13.24 8.73
CA ILE A 38 9.34 11.98 8.93
C ILE A 38 10.35 10.94 9.41
N PRO A 39 10.14 10.28 10.56
CA PRO A 39 11.00 9.21 11.04
C PRO A 39 11.16 8.10 9.99
N VAL A 40 12.38 7.60 9.84
CA VAL A 40 12.73 6.52 8.90
C VAL A 40 13.02 5.25 9.69
N GLU A 41 12.21 4.22 9.47
CA GLU A 41 12.51 2.86 9.91
C GLU A 41 13.42 2.19 8.89
N ILE A 42 14.64 1.84 9.31
CA ILE A 42 15.63 1.16 8.47
C ILE A 42 15.53 -0.34 8.76
N LEU A 43 15.13 -1.13 7.76
CA LEU A 43 15.05 -2.58 7.89
C LEU A 43 16.47 -3.19 7.94
N PRO A 44 16.65 -4.32 8.65
CA PRO A 44 17.93 -5.02 8.69
C PRO A 44 18.45 -5.36 7.30
N GLU A 45 19.76 -5.20 7.08
CA GLU A 45 20.40 -5.62 5.84
C GLU A 45 20.33 -7.14 5.67
N LEU A 46 20.18 -7.58 4.41
CA LEU A 46 20.12 -8.98 4.06
C LEU A 46 21.47 -9.47 3.55
N ASN A 47 21.90 -10.65 4.02
CA ASN A 47 23.02 -11.35 3.42
C ASN A 47 22.52 -12.11 2.17
N ILE A 48 22.55 -11.44 1.02
CA ILE A 48 22.06 -11.99 -0.24
C ILE A 48 22.83 -13.25 -0.65
N ASP A 49 24.14 -13.31 -0.42
CA ASP A 49 24.95 -14.48 -0.77
C ASP A 49 24.53 -15.72 0.02
N LEU A 50 24.24 -15.54 1.31
CA LEU A 50 23.73 -16.60 2.17
C LEU A 50 22.34 -17.06 1.69
N LEU A 51 21.43 -16.13 1.40
CA LEU A 51 20.09 -16.47 0.91
C LEU A 51 20.16 -17.26 -0.40
N LEU A 52 21.02 -16.84 -1.34
CA LEU A 52 21.23 -17.56 -2.60
C LEU A 52 21.87 -18.94 -2.38
N GLN A 53 22.71 -19.10 -1.35
CA GLN A 53 23.23 -20.41 -0.98
C GLN A 53 22.14 -21.33 -0.45
N GLU A 54 21.31 -20.85 0.48
CA GLU A 54 20.14 -21.58 0.98
C GLU A 54 19.22 -21.99 -0.17
N ASP A 55 19.03 -21.13 -1.17
CA ASP A 55 18.21 -21.39 -2.35
C ASP A 55 18.83 -22.39 -3.33
N ARG A 56 20.14 -22.67 -3.24
CA ARG A 56 20.81 -23.74 -4.00
C ARG A 56 20.76 -25.12 -3.36
N GLU A 57 20.54 -25.21 -2.04
CA GLU A 57 20.52 -26.50 -1.33
C GLU A 57 19.45 -27.47 -1.90
N PRO A 58 19.75 -28.76 -2.07
CA PRO A 58 18.80 -29.71 -2.64
C PRO A 58 17.59 -29.92 -1.72
N GLY A 59 16.40 -30.01 -2.29
CA GLY A 59 15.15 -30.24 -1.56
C GLY A 59 13.95 -29.55 -2.21
N ILE A 60 12.73 -29.95 -1.83
CA ILE A 60 11.51 -29.27 -2.26
C ILE A 60 11.33 -28.03 -1.38
N LYS A 61 11.49 -26.85 -1.99
CA LYS A 61 11.31 -25.56 -1.34
C LYS A 61 10.57 -24.59 -2.25
N PRO A 62 9.77 -23.67 -1.69
CA PRO A 62 9.10 -22.65 -2.48
C PRO A 62 10.13 -21.71 -3.12
N PHE A 63 9.80 -21.19 -4.30
CA PHE A 63 10.60 -20.14 -4.93
C PHE A 63 10.55 -18.86 -4.09
N ARG A 64 11.71 -18.36 -3.70
CA ARG A 64 11.85 -17.12 -2.93
C ARG A 64 11.93 -15.92 -3.87
N TYR A 65 10.86 -15.12 -3.93
CA TYR A 65 10.81 -13.87 -4.70
C TYR A 65 11.00 -12.61 -3.84
N GLY A 66 11.04 -12.78 -2.52
CA GLY A 66 11.22 -11.70 -1.55
C GLY A 66 11.53 -12.27 -0.17
N TYR A 67 12.10 -11.44 0.69
CA TYR A 67 12.36 -11.76 2.09
C TYR A 67 11.41 -10.95 2.98
N ARG A 68 10.80 -11.63 3.96
CA ARG A 68 9.88 -10.98 4.91
C ARG A 68 10.66 -10.56 6.14
N HIS A 69 10.64 -9.26 6.43
CA HIS A 69 11.03 -8.73 7.74
C HIS A 69 9.82 -8.71 8.65
N ASP A 70 9.91 -9.39 9.79
CA ASP A 70 8.90 -9.25 10.84
C ASP A 70 9.19 -8.00 11.66
N VAL A 71 8.20 -7.11 11.72
CA VAL A 71 8.28 -5.81 12.39
C VAL A 71 7.06 -5.58 13.27
N SER A 72 7.17 -4.66 14.23
CA SER A 72 6.07 -4.28 15.12
C SER A 72 5.84 -2.77 15.05
N LEU A 73 5.54 -2.25 13.86
CA LEU A 73 5.30 -0.82 13.62
C LEU A 73 3.81 -0.52 13.71
N ASN A 74 3.46 0.54 14.43
CA ASN A 74 2.09 1.00 14.59
C ASN A 74 2.02 2.52 14.84
N LEU A 75 0.80 3.02 14.94
CA LEU A 75 0.48 4.45 15.10
C LEU A 75 0.98 5.08 16.40
N THR A 76 1.37 4.28 17.41
CA THR A 76 1.80 4.78 18.73
C THR A 76 3.29 4.61 18.99
N ASN A 77 3.97 3.72 18.28
CA ASN A 77 5.40 3.44 18.49
C ASN A 77 6.31 3.84 17.33
N SER A 78 5.73 4.26 16.20
CA SER A 78 6.48 4.62 15.01
C SER A 78 5.85 5.80 14.30
N GLY A 79 6.62 6.43 13.42
CA GLY A 79 6.17 7.57 12.63
C GLY A 79 5.96 8.84 13.46
N VAL A 80 5.28 9.80 12.84
CA VAL A 80 5.00 11.12 13.41
C VAL A 80 3.58 11.51 13.09
N TRP A 81 2.91 12.11 14.08
CA TRP A 81 1.59 12.73 13.93
C TRP A 81 1.74 14.23 13.72
N ASP A 82 1.03 14.77 12.74
CA ASP A 82 0.80 16.20 12.54
C ASP A 82 -0.67 16.49 12.85
N ILE A 83 -0.93 17.39 13.80
CA ILE A 83 -2.29 17.84 14.13
C ILE A 83 -2.55 19.13 13.34
N LEU A 84 -3.62 19.15 12.57
CA LEU A 84 -4.06 20.26 11.74
C LEU A 84 -4.85 21.28 12.58
N GLU A 85 -5.07 22.47 12.03
CA GLU A 85 -5.77 23.57 12.73
C GLU A 85 -7.23 23.26 13.05
N ASP A 86 -7.87 22.42 12.24
CA ASP A 86 -9.25 21.94 12.41
C ASP A 86 -9.37 20.74 13.37
N GLY A 87 -8.23 20.22 13.86
CA GLY A 87 -8.16 19.08 14.77
C GLY A 87 -8.00 17.72 14.08
N ASP A 88 -8.00 17.67 12.74
CA ASP A 88 -7.65 16.47 12.00
C ASP A 88 -6.17 16.12 12.20
N ALA A 89 -5.80 14.88 11.89
CA ALA A 89 -4.46 14.38 12.15
C ALA A 89 -3.91 13.56 10.97
N VAL A 90 -2.65 13.81 10.63
CA VAL A 90 -1.92 13.08 9.59
C VAL A 90 -0.76 12.33 10.22
N TRP A 91 -0.77 11.00 10.12
CA TRP A 91 0.35 10.15 10.54
C TRP A 91 1.23 9.78 9.35
N ARG A 92 2.55 9.87 9.52
CA ARG A 92 3.52 9.51 8.48
C ARG A 92 4.70 8.73 9.05
N LEU A 93 5.15 7.73 8.29
CA LEU A 93 6.33 6.91 8.56
C LEU A 93 7.04 6.62 7.24
N LYS A 94 8.37 6.70 7.22
CA LYS A 94 9.20 6.22 6.11
C LYS A 94 9.76 4.85 6.45
N ILE A 95 9.76 3.94 5.49
CA ILE A 95 10.39 2.61 5.62
C ILE A 95 11.47 2.52 4.55
N LYS A 96 12.69 2.15 4.93
CA LYS A 96 13.82 1.98 4.04
C LYS A 96 14.38 0.57 4.18
N SER A 97 14.45 -0.16 3.07
CA SER A 97 15.23 -1.40 2.96
C SER A 97 16.36 -1.16 1.97
N GLN A 98 17.59 -1.42 2.40
CA GLN A 98 18.76 -1.18 1.58
C GLN A 98 18.79 -2.15 0.40
N ASP A 99 19.09 -1.63 -0.79
CA ASP A 99 19.22 -2.38 -2.06
C ASP A 99 17.97 -3.16 -2.53
N ALA A 100 16.82 -2.98 -1.87
CA ALA A 100 15.58 -3.61 -2.26
C ALA A 100 15.04 -3.04 -3.58
N TYR A 101 14.81 -3.90 -4.58
CA TYR A 101 14.18 -3.51 -5.84
C TYR A 101 12.69 -3.18 -5.70
N ASN A 102 12.02 -3.79 -4.72
CA ASN A 102 10.60 -3.61 -4.44
C ASN A 102 10.35 -3.80 -2.94
N LEU A 103 9.33 -3.12 -2.41
CA LEU A 103 8.83 -3.31 -1.06
C LEU A 103 7.34 -3.63 -1.11
N SER A 104 6.98 -4.77 -0.51
CA SER A 104 5.61 -5.15 -0.23
C SER A 104 5.33 -4.99 1.26
N LEU A 105 4.21 -4.35 1.59
CA LEU A 105 3.76 -4.17 2.97
C LEU A 105 2.61 -5.13 3.27
N ILE A 106 2.67 -5.76 4.44
CA ILE A 106 1.63 -6.66 4.94
C ILE A 106 1.17 -6.11 6.28
N PHE A 107 -0.13 -5.85 6.40
CA PHE A 107 -0.75 -5.34 7.61
C PHE A 107 -1.43 -6.51 8.33
N ASN A 108 -1.14 -6.69 9.63
CA ASN A 108 -1.77 -7.74 10.42
C ASN A 108 -3.22 -7.37 10.78
N ASN A 109 -3.44 -6.16 11.31
CA ASN A 109 -4.74 -5.67 11.79
C ASN A 109 -5.04 -4.31 11.16
N LEU A 110 -5.42 -4.29 9.88
CA LEU A 110 -5.83 -3.05 9.23
C LEU A 110 -7.27 -2.71 9.62
N ASN A 111 -7.41 -1.75 10.52
CA ASN A 111 -8.71 -1.21 10.94
C ASN A 111 -8.71 0.32 10.80
N LEU A 112 -9.27 0.79 9.70
CA LEU A 112 -9.46 2.19 9.38
C LEU A 112 -10.88 2.59 9.79
N PRO A 113 -11.05 3.52 10.75
CA PRO A 113 -12.37 4.03 11.11
C PRO A 113 -12.97 4.88 9.99
N GLU A 114 -14.25 5.23 10.13
CA GLU A 114 -14.90 6.15 9.20
C GLU A 114 -14.13 7.47 9.11
N GLY A 115 -13.93 7.98 7.89
CA GLY A 115 -13.14 9.18 7.60
C GLY A 115 -11.63 8.95 7.51
N ALA A 116 -11.09 7.83 7.97
CA ALA A 116 -9.66 7.55 7.84
C ALA A 116 -9.27 7.08 6.43
N MET A 117 -8.08 7.49 5.98
CA MET A 117 -7.48 7.02 4.73
C MET A 117 -6.02 6.63 4.90
N LEU A 118 -5.63 5.50 4.31
CA LEU A 118 -4.25 5.04 4.22
C LEU A 118 -3.73 5.15 2.78
N HIS A 119 -2.53 5.69 2.66
CA HIS A 119 -1.77 5.78 1.42
C HIS A 119 -0.36 5.23 1.64
N VAL A 120 0.19 4.59 0.61
CA VAL A 120 1.59 4.14 0.56
C VAL A 120 2.21 4.77 -0.67
N TYR A 121 3.31 5.50 -0.53
CA TYR A 121 3.87 6.25 -1.65
C TYR A 121 5.37 6.21 -1.67
N LYS A 122 5.93 6.38 -2.87
CA LYS A 122 7.37 6.57 -3.04
C LYS A 122 7.72 8.01 -2.67
N GLU A 123 8.82 8.19 -1.95
CA GLU A 123 9.33 9.52 -1.61
C GLU A 123 9.67 10.34 -2.87
N VAL A 124 10.15 9.68 -3.92
CA VAL A 124 10.53 10.30 -5.19
C VAL A 124 9.58 9.82 -6.30
N GLY A 125 9.19 10.76 -7.17
CA GLY A 125 8.41 10.46 -8.37
C GLY A 125 6.89 10.59 -8.22
N GLY A 126 6.39 10.86 -7.01
CA GLY A 126 4.96 11.13 -6.76
C GLY A 126 4.02 9.95 -6.99
N GLU A 127 4.56 8.76 -7.25
CA GLU A 127 3.77 7.52 -7.33
C GLU A 127 3.25 7.15 -5.95
N PHE A 128 1.95 6.88 -5.87
CA PHE A 128 1.28 6.43 -4.66
C PHE A 128 0.30 5.30 -4.96
N PHE A 129 0.00 4.56 -3.91
CA PHE A 129 -0.96 3.48 -3.85
C PHE A 129 -1.94 3.78 -2.72
N GLY A 130 -3.18 3.35 -2.88
CA GLY A 130 -4.20 3.47 -1.85
C GLY A 130 -5.13 4.65 -2.04
N GLY A 131 -5.47 5.32 -0.93
CA GLY A 131 -6.84 5.79 -0.72
C GLY A 131 -7.68 4.63 -0.18
N TYR A 132 -7.05 3.80 0.67
CA TYR A 132 -7.72 2.74 1.39
C TYR A 132 -8.50 3.35 2.54
N SER A 133 -9.74 2.91 2.75
CA SER A 133 -10.59 3.38 3.85
C SER A 133 -11.16 2.17 4.61
N GLY A 134 -12.15 2.39 5.48
CA GLY A 134 -12.78 1.30 6.23
C GLY A 134 -13.33 0.15 5.36
N VAL A 135 -13.62 0.40 4.07
CA VAL A 135 -14.02 -0.64 3.10
C VAL A 135 -12.93 -1.66 2.79
N ASN A 136 -11.68 -1.36 3.16
CA ASN A 136 -10.50 -2.19 2.95
C ASN A 136 -10.05 -2.91 4.22
N ASN A 137 -10.77 -2.75 5.33
CA ASN A 137 -10.46 -3.48 6.55
C ASN A 137 -10.59 -4.98 6.28
N SER A 138 -9.71 -5.76 6.90
CA SER A 138 -9.78 -7.22 6.84
C SER A 138 -10.79 -7.69 7.89
N ASP A 139 -11.71 -8.58 7.50
CA ASP A 139 -12.61 -9.29 8.43
C ASP A 139 -11.87 -10.29 9.31
#